data_AF-A0A1M3MCT7-F1
#
_entry.id   AF-A0A1M3MCT7-F1
#
_cell.length_a   1.000
_cell.length_b   1.000
_cell.length_c   1.000
_cell.angle_alpha   90.00
_cell.angle_beta   90.00
_cell.angle_gamma   90.00
#
_symmetry.space_group_name_H-M   'P 1'
#
loop_
_entity.id
_entity.type
_entity.pdbx_description
1 polymer ?
#
loop_
_entity_poly.entity_id
_entity_poly.type
_entity_poly.pdbx_seq_one_letter_code
_entity_poly.pdbx_strand_id
1 'polypeptide(L)'
;MSLFATAQSDSIPTVVIKRFTYCEIIGTSGLAGSKVTVDIDFGQKTKIFADTRLKDKDGKPIKFNSLIDALNYMGSDGWELVQVFTSTYSADTYKYHYLLKKEITK
;
A
#
# COMPACT_ATOMS: atom_id res chain seq x y z
N MET A 1 -54.85 -0.06 -36.73
CA MET A 1 -53.86 -0.79 -35.92
C MET A 1 -52.82 0.23 -35.46
N SER A 2 -52.95 0.78 -34.24
CA SER A 2 -51.96 1.75 -33.73
C SER A 2 -50.85 1.01 -33.01
N LEU A 3 -49.60 1.24 -33.43
CA LEU A 3 -48.42 0.83 -32.67
C LEU A 3 -48.13 1.92 -31.63
N PHE A 4 -48.10 1.54 -30.36
CA PHE A 4 -47.50 2.35 -29.31
C PHE A 4 -46.03 1.95 -29.18
N ALA A 5 -45.11 2.90 -29.33
CA ALA A 5 -43.70 2.70 -29.02
C ALA A 5 -43.47 3.11 -27.56
N THR A 6 -43.05 2.17 -26.72
CA THR A 6 -42.57 2.45 -25.36
C THR A 6 -41.07 2.68 -25.43
N ALA A 7 -40.61 3.90 -25.17
CA ALA A 7 -39.20 4.19 -24.96
C ALA A 7 -38.80 3.70 -23.57
N GLN A 8 -37.95 2.68 -23.49
CA GLN A 8 -37.34 2.25 -22.23
C GLN A 8 -36.15 3.17 -21.96
N SER A 9 -36.19 3.93 -20.86
CA SER A 9 -35.02 4.74 -20.45
C SER A 9 -33.98 3.80 -19.86
N ASP A 10 -32.98 3.43 -20.65
CA ASP A 10 -31.80 2.79 -20.09
C ASP A 10 -31.13 3.77 -19.14
N SER A 11 -31.08 3.42 -17.85
CA SER A 11 -30.39 4.20 -16.84
C SER A 11 -28.91 4.31 -17.23
N ILE A 12 -28.42 5.54 -17.43
CA ILE A 12 -27.01 5.81 -17.71
C ILE A 12 -26.19 5.22 -16.54
N PRO A 13 -25.22 4.32 -16.79
CA PRO A 13 -24.40 3.78 -15.72
C PRO A 13 -23.66 4.93 -15.03
N THR A 14 -23.90 5.09 -13.73
CA THR A 14 -23.18 6.06 -12.92
C THR A 14 -21.73 5.59 -12.82
N VAL A 15 -20.82 6.31 -13.47
CA VAL A 15 -19.38 6.03 -13.37
C VAL A 15 -18.93 6.43 -11.96
N VAL A 16 -18.78 5.44 -11.08
CA VAL A 16 -18.22 5.64 -9.75
C VAL A 16 -16.71 5.81 -9.88
N ILE A 17 -16.23 7.05 -9.77
CA ILE A 17 -14.80 7.35 -9.77
C ILE A 17 -14.22 7.00 -8.40
N LYS A 18 -13.45 5.91 -8.36
CA LYS A 18 -12.70 5.50 -7.17
C LYS A 18 -11.44 6.34 -7.02
N ARG A 19 -11.11 6.71 -5.79
CA ARG A 19 -9.86 7.40 -5.44
C ARG A 19 -9.05 6.50 -4.52
N PHE A 20 -7.73 6.53 -4.69
CA PHE A 20 -6.82 5.69 -3.94
C PHE A 20 -5.71 6.53 -3.32
N THR A 21 -5.28 6.13 -2.13
CA THR A 21 -3.97 6.51 -1.57
C THR A 21 -3.00 5.34 -1.72
N TYR A 22 -1.71 5.60 -1.68
CA TYR A 22 -0.65 4.62 -1.93
C TYR A 22 0.40 4.66 -0.82
N CYS A 23 1.00 3.51 -0.56
CA CYS A 23 2.17 3.39 0.30
C CYS A 23 3.09 2.29 -0.23
N GLU A 24 4.34 2.32 0.21
CA GLU A 24 5.33 1.30 -0.10
C GLU A 24 5.81 0.62 1.17
N ILE A 25 5.83 -0.71 1.19
CA ILE A 25 6.59 -1.47 2.19
C ILE A 25 7.96 -1.77 1.61
N ILE A 26 9.01 -1.41 2.34
CA ILE A 26 10.41 -1.59 1.95
C ILE A 26 11.07 -2.56 2.92
N GLY A 27 11.50 -3.70 2.39
CA GLY A 27 12.28 -4.69 3.12
C GLY A 27 13.76 -4.61 2.76
N THR A 28 14.64 -4.55 3.76
CA THR A 28 16.09 -4.65 3.56
C THR A 28 16.61 -5.88 4.28
N SER A 29 17.25 -6.81 3.56
CA SER A 29 17.97 -7.93 4.17
C SER A 29 19.42 -7.52 4.48
N GLY A 30 19.86 -7.73 5.72
CA GLY A 30 21.27 -7.59 6.06
C GLY A 30 22.11 -8.79 5.58
N LEU A 31 23.40 -8.56 5.36
CA LEU A 31 24.41 -9.58 4.98
C LEU A 31 24.44 -10.84 5.87
N ALA A 32 23.92 -10.76 7.10
CA ALA A 32 23.90 -11.86 8.09
C ALA A 32 22.57 -12.64 8.16
N GLY A 33 21.69 -12.52 7.15
CA GLY A 33 20.58 -13.46 6.88
C GLY A 33 19.43 -13.54 7.91
N SER A 34 19.49 -12.84 9.04
CA SER A 34 18.57 -13.09 10.17
C SER A 34 17.69 -11.92 10.58
N LYS A 35 17.92 -10.71 10.04
CA LYS A 35 17.14 -9.52 10.41
C LYS A 35 16.75 -8.73 9.17
N VAL A 36 15.48 -8.84 8.80
CA VAL A 36 14.86 -8.00 7.79
C VAL A 36 14.42 -6.71 8.47
N THR A 37 14.90 -5.57 8.00
CA THR A 37 14.33 -4.27 8.39
C THR A 37 13.15 -4.00 7.47
N VAL A 38 12.00 -3.68 8.05
CA VAL A 38 10.79 -3.34 7.31
C VAL A 38 10.39 -1.90 7.64
N ASP A 39 10.32 -1.07 6.62
CA ASP A 39 9.85 0.30 6.69
C ASP A 39 8.61 0.48 5.81
N ILE A 40 7.77 1.46 6.14
CA ILE A 40 6.57 1.79 5.37
C ILE A 40 6.61 3.28 5.03
N ASP A 41 6.55 3.60 3.74
CA ASP A 41 6.53 4.95 3.22
C ASP A 41 5.11 5.31 2.72
N PHE A 42 4.48 6.31 3.35
CA PHE A 42 3.17 6.84 2.93
C PHE A 42 3.28 8.12 2.08
N GLY A 43 4.49 8.50 1.65
CA GLY A 43 4.75 9.72 0.90
C GLY A 43 4.71 11.00 1.75
N GLN A 44 4.79 10.88 3.08
CA GLN A 44 4.82 12.04 3.98
C GLN A 44 6.09 12.89 3.77
N LYS A 45 5.97 14.22 3.89
CA LYS A 45 7.15 15.10 3.88
C LYS A 45 8.02 14.82 5.11
N THR A 46 9.20 14.27 4.89
CA THR A 46 10.14 13.95 5.98
C THR A 46 11.14 15.11 6.16
N LYS A 47 11.46 15.44 7.41
CA LYS A 47 12.69 16.19 7.72
C LYS A 47 13.84 15.17 7.72
N ILE A 48 15.05 15.58 7.37
CA ILE A 48 16.27 14.73 7.25
C ILE A 48 16.54 13.85 8.50
N PHE A 49 15.94 14.16 9.67
CA PHE A 49 16.07 13.42 10.92
C PHE A 49 14.74 12.98 11.56
N ALA A 50 13.64 12.97 10.81
CA ALA A 50 12.35 12.53 11.34
C ALA A 50 12.30 11.00 11.45
N ASP A 51 11.85 10.49 12.59
CA ASP A 51 11.51 9.08 12.74
C ASP A 51 10.19 8.79 12.03
N THR A 52 10.27 8.19 10.84
CA THR A 52 9.13 7.88 9.98
C THR A 52 8.59 6.48 10.16
N ARG A 53 9.10 5.73 11.14
CA ARG A 53 8.65 4.36 11.39
C ARG A 53 7.18 4.37 11.79
N LEU A 54 6.45 3.39 11.30
CA LEU A 54 5.07 3.17 11.71
C LEU A 54 5.04 2.88 13.21
N LYS A 55 4.16 3.59 13.93
CA LYS A 55 4.01 3.49 15.38
C LYS A 55 2.68 2.85 15.74
N ASP A 56 2.69 2.07 16.82
CA ASP A 56 1.46 1.55 17.42
C ASP A 56 0.68 2.66 18.14
N LYS A 57 -0.47 2.27 18.71
CA LYS A 57 -1.35 3.12 19.50
C LYS A 57 -0.66 3.81 20.70
N ASP A 58 0.43 3.24 21.19
CA ASP A 58 1.20 3.75 22.34
C ASP A 58 2.41 4.60 21.88
N GLY A 59 2.52 4.86 20.56
CA GLY A 59 3.58 5.66 19.95
C GLY A 59 4.91 4.92 19.77
N LYS A 60 4.94 3.60 19.96
CA LYS A 60 6.16 2.79 19.82
C LYS A 60 6.31 2.29 18.37
N PRO A 61 7.54 2.30 17.81
CA PRO A 61 7.77 1.74 16.48
C PRO A 61 7.36 0.25 16.43
N ILE A 62 6.54 -0.09 15.45
CA ILE A 62 6.14 -1.47 15.18
C ILE A 62 7.32 -2.20 14.56
N LYS A 63 7.60 -3.41 15.04
CA LYS A 63 8.62 -4.29 14.47
C LYS A 63 7.93 -5.46 13.80
N PHE A 64 8.16 -5.61 12.50
CA PHE A 64 7.67 -6.74 11.73
C PHE A 64 8.68 -7.87 11.70
N ASN A 65 8.21 -9.10 11.78
CA ASN A 65 9.06 -10.29 11.70
C ASN A 65 9.46 -10.61 10.24
N SER A 66 8.65 -10.18 9.28
CA SER A 66 8.87 -10.38 7.85
C SER A 66 8.11 -9.33 7.02
N LEU A 67 8.38 -9.29 5.72
CA LEU A 67 7.58 -8.49 4.78
C LEU A 67 6.12 -8.95 4.72
N ILE A 68 5.87 -10.25 4.87
CA ILE A 68 4.51 -10.81 4.89
C ILE A 68 3.77 -10.41 6.17
N ASP A 69 4.47 -10.34 7.30
CA ASP A 69 3.91 -9.82 8.55
C ASP A 69 3.44 -8.37 8.39
N ALA A 70 4.26 -7.53 7.76
CA ALA A 70 3.88 -6.16 7.42
C ALA A 70 2.73 -6.12 6.40
N LEU A 71 2.73 -6.97 5.38
CA LEU A 71 1.66 -7.03 4.39
C LEU A 71 0.33 -7.45 5.04
N ASN A 72 0.35 -8.41 5.96
CA ASN A 72 -0.83 -8.83 6.72
C ASN A 72 -1.35 -7.70 7.61
N TYR A 73 -0.46 -6.99 8.31
CA TYR A 73 -0.81 -5.83 9.10
C TYR A 73 -1.49 -4.77 8.24
N MET A 74 -0.91 -4.40 7.11
CA MET A 74 -1.47 -3.40 6.19
C MET A 74 -2.77 -3.89 5.55
N GLY A 75 -2.86 -5.17 5.18
CA GLY A 75 -4.08 -5.78 4.66
C GLY A 75 -5.24 -5.74 5.65
N SER A 76 -4.96 -5.90 6.96
CA SER A 76 -5.98 -5.77 8.02
C SER A 76 -6.54 -4.34 8.14
N ASP A 77 -5.77 -3.34 7.73
CA ASP A 77 -6.19 -1.94 7.60
C ASP A 77 -6.82 -1.64 6.22
N GLY A 78 -7.05 -2.64 5.36
CA GLY A 78 -7.71 -2.47 4.07
C GLY A 78 -6.80 -2.00 2.93
N TRP A 79 -5.49 -2.16 3.07
CA TRP A 79 -4.56 -1.97 1.96
C TRP A 79 -4.53 -3.19 1.04
N GLU A 80 -4.50 -2.94 -0.27
CA GLU A 80 -4.43 -3.95 -1.32
C GLU A 80 -3.05 -3.92 -2.00
N LEU A 81 -2.46 -5.10 -2.21
CA LEU A 81 -1.21 -5.23 -2.95
C LEU A 81 -1.42 -4.87 -4.43
N VAL A 82 -0.57 -3.99 -4.96
CA VAL A 82 -0.58 -3.56 -6.37
C VAL A 82 0.54 -4.23 -7.14
N GLN A 83 1.77 -4.18 -6.60
CA GLN A 83 2.96 -4.65 -7.29
C GLN A 83 4.06 -5.02 -6.31
N VAL A 84 4.92 -5.95 -6.71
CA VAL A 84 6.15 -6.30 -6.00
C VAL A 84 7.34 -6.20 -6.97
N PHE A 85 8.44 -5.58 -6.52
CA PHE A 85 9.69 -5.52 -7.28
C PHE A 85 10.91 -5.46 -6.35
N THR A 86 12.10 -5.58 -6.92
CA THR A 86 13.37 -5.49 -6.19
C THR A 86 14.20 -4.35 -6.74
N SER A 87 14.99 -3.71 -5.87
CA SER A 87 16.01 -2.74 -6.29
C SER A 87 17.35 -3.05 -5.65
N THR A 88 18.42 -2.81 -6.39
CA THR A 88 19.78 -2.95 -5.90
C THR A 88 20.18 -1.64 -5.23
N TYR A 89 20.45 -1.68 -3.93
CA TYR A 89 20.93 -0.52 -3.18
C TYR A 89 22.46 -0.43 -3.18
N SER A 90 23.14 -1.58 -3.09
CA SER A 90 24.59 -1.74 -3.23
C SER A 90 24.90 -3.14 -3.77
N ALA A 91 26.17 -3.46 -4.02
CA ALA A 91 26.60 -4.73 -4.61
C ALA A 91 25.99 -5.97 -3.93
N ASP A 92 25.81 -5.92 -2.60
CA ASP A 92 25.31 -7.04 -1.79
C ASP A 92 24.04 -6.69 -0.97
N THR A 93 23.41 -5.55 -1.25
CA THR A 93 22.20 -5.12 -0.55
C THR A 93 21.05 -4.91 -1.52
N TYR A 94 20.02 -5.75 -1.36
CA TYR A 94 18.79 -5.67 -2.10
C TYR A 94 17.68 -5.09 -1.23
N LYS A 95 16.82 -4.29 -1.85
CA LYS A 95 15.56 -3.86 -1.28
C LYS A 95 14.42 -4.56 -1.98
N TYR A 96 13.45 -5.00 -1.20
CA TYR A 96 12.20 -5.57 -1.67
C TYR A 96 11.10 -4.55 -1.47
N HIS A 97 10.37 -4.26 -2.54
CA HIS A 97 9.39 -3.19 -2.61
C HIS A 97 8.00 -3.78 -2.85
N TYR A 98 7.05 -3.44 -1.99
CA TYR A 98 5.65 -3.84 -2.14
C TYR A 98 4.84 -2.56 -2.21
N LEU A 99 4.30 -2.26 -3.39
CA LEU A 99 3.41 -1.12 -3.60
C LEU A 99 1.99 -1.53 -3.23
N LEU A 100 1.36 -0.78 -2.33
CA LEU A 100 0.00 -1.00 -1.89
C LEU A 100 -0.86 0.21 -2.21
N LYS A 101 -2.18 -0.01 -2.35
CA LYS A 101 -3.19 1.04 -2.47
C LYS A 101 -4.30 0.82 -1.45
N LYS A 102 -4.98 1.89 -1.04
CA LYS A 102 -6.20 1.83 -0.23
C LYS A 102 -7.25 2.76 -0.81
N GLU A 103 -8.47 2.27 -1.01
CA GLU A 103 -9.58 3.10 -1.49
C GLU A 103 -9.93 4.15 -0.44
N ILE A 104 -10.10 5.41 -0.86
CA ILE A 104 -10.46 6.53 0.02
C ILE A 104 -11.84 7.08 -0.34
N THR A 105 -12.77 6.97 0.60
CA THR A 105 -14.08 7.64 0.52
C THR A 105 -13.89 9.13 0.81
N LYS A 106 -14.63 9.99 0.10
CA LYS A 106 -14.62 11.44 0.35
C LYS A 106 -15.39 11.78 1.62
#